data_AF-A0A4Y2VVE8-F1
#
_entry.id   AF-A0A4Y2VVE8-F1
#
_cell.length_a   1.000
_cell.length_b   1.000
_cell.length_c   1.000
_cell.angle_alpha   90.00
_cell.angle_beta   90.00
_cell.angle_gamma   90.00
#
_symmetry.space_group_name_H-M   'P 1'
#
loop_
_entity.id
_entity.type
_entity.pdbx_description
1 polymer ?
#
loop_
_entity_poly.entity_id
_entity_poly.type
_entity_poly.pdbx_seq_one_letter_code
_entity_poly.pdbx_strand_id
1 'polypeptide(L)'
;MANKEVVIISTARTPIGSFQGTLSSVTAAQLGSTAIQGAIERAGIEKDAVQEVIMGCALQAGVGQAPAKQACLGAESVPNDMEMETIEIQSNSALKEYSVKPEFYTDFLAEFGSCY
;
A
#
# COMPACT_ATOMS: atom_id res chain seq x y z
N MET A 1 6.49 28.72 -5.94
CA MET A 1 6.72 27.57 -5.04
C MET A 1 7.63 26.63 -5.79
N ALA A 2 8.74 26.18 -5.20
CA ALA A 2 9.55 25.14 -5.80
C ALA A 2 8.67 23.88 -5.91
N ASN A 3 8.52 23.34 -7.12
CA ASN A 3 7.76 22.13 -7.36
C ASN A 3 8.53 21.00 -6.66
N LYS A 4 7.97 20.41 -5.60
CA LYS A 4 8.57 19.22 -4.98
C LYS A 4 8.41 18.09 -6.00
N GLU A 5 9.51 17.64 -6.57
CA GLU A 5 9.49 16.48 -7.46
C GLU A 5 9.23 15.24 -6.62
N VAL A 6 8.21 14.52 -7.03
CA VAL A 6 7.85 13.22 -6.49
C VAL A 6 8.40 12.16 -7.43
N VAL A 7 8.98 11.10 -6.86
CA VAL A 7 9.41 9.94 -7.63
C VAL A 7 8.94 8.63 -6.98
N ILE A 8 8.56 7.65 -7.82
CA ILE A 8 8.33 6.27 -7.39
C ILE A 8 9.66 5.54 -7.43
N ILE A 9 10.20 5.19 -6.26
CA ILE A 9 11.50 4.50 -6.14
C ILE A 9 11.38 2.98 -6.29
N SER A 10 10.21 2.40 -6.01
CA SER A 10 9.97 0.97 -6.07
C SER A 10 8.48 0.65 -6.09
N THR A 11 8.14 -0.50 -6.66
CA THR A 11 6.79 -1.08 -6.62
C THR A 11 6.88 -2.59 -6.40
N ALA A 12 5.90 -3.17 -5.73
CA ALA A 12 5.73 -4.62 -5.61
C ALA A 12 4.25 -4.97 -5.46
N ARG A 13 3.91 -6.21 -5.84
CA ARG A 13 2.55 -6.74 -5.69
C ARG A 13 2.59 -8.24 -5.44
N THR A 14 1.58 -8.76 -4.76
CA THR A 14 1.35 -10.20 -4.65
C THR A 14 0.75 -10.78 -5.95
N PRO A 15 0.84 -12.10 -6.17
CA PRO A 15 0.05 -12.78 -7.19
C PRO A 15 -1.45 -12.58 -6.94
N ILE A 16 -2.24 -12.49 -8.02
CA ILE A 16 -3.69 -12.39 -7.93
C ILE A 16 -4.26 -13.81 -7.82
N GLY A 17 -4.86 -14.13 -6.69
CA GLY A 17 -5.52 -15.42 -6.47
C GLY A 17 -6.93 -15.43 -7.05
N SER A 18 -7.37 -16.60 -7.54
CA SER A 18 -8.78 -16.83 -7.86
C SER A 18 -9.62 -16.95 -6.59
N PHE A 19 -10.91 -16.62 -6.69
CA PHE A 19 -11.85 -16.76 -5.57
C PHE A 19 -11.86 -18.21 -5.04
N GLN A 20 -11.70 -18.37 -3.72
CA GLN A 20 -11.54 -19.68 -3.05
C GLN A 20 -10.37 -20.54 -3.60
N GLY A 21 -9.36 -19.89 -4.20
CA GLY A 21 -8.17 -20.55 -4.73
C GLY A 21 -7.04 -20.68 -3.70
N THR A 22 -5.81 -20.71 -4.20
CA THR A 22 -4.58 -20.97 -3.41
C THR A 22 -4.27 -19.93 -2.34
N LEU A 23 -4.74 -18.70 -2.49
CA LEU A 23 -4.54 -17.61 -1.53
C LEU A 23 -5.74 -17.40 -0.58
N SER A 24 -6.74 -18.28 -0.62
CA SER A 24 -7.99 -18.11 0.16
C SER A 24 -7.80 -18.20 1.67
N SER A 25 -6.73 -18.84 2.13
CA SER A 25 -6.39 -18.92 3.56
C SER A 25 -5.56 -17.74 4.06
N VAL A 26 -5.16 -16.81 3.18
CA VAL A 26 -4.31 -15.67 3.52
C VAL A 26 -5.18 -14.42 3.66
N THR A 27 -4.99 -13.68 4.75
CA THR A 27 -5.78 -12.46 4.99
C THR A 27 -5.32 -11.31 4.10
N ALA A 28 -6.20 -10.32 3.88
CA ALA A 28 -5.86 -9.12 3.13
C ALA A 28 -4.65 -8.37 3.73
N ALA A 29 -4.55 -8.32 5.06
CA ALA A 29 -3.42 -7.70 5.76
C ALA A 29 -2.10 -8.44 5.52
N GLN A 30 -2.12 -9.78 5.48
CA GLN A 30 -0.92 -10.59 5.19
C GLN A 30 -0.45 -10.41 3.74
N LEU A 31 -1.39 -10.31 2.80
CA LEU A 31 -1.07 -9.99 1.40
C LEU A 31 -0.48 -8.58 1.29
N GLY A 32 -1.05 -7.60 1.98
CA GLY A 32 -0.53 -6.23 2.05
C GLY A 32 0.87 -6.17 2.65
N SER A 33 1.10 -6.88 3.75
CA SER A 33 2.42 -7.01 4.40
C SER A 33 3.49 -7.51 3.44
N THR A 34 3.18 -8.58 2.68
CA THR A 34 4.12 -9.16 1.70
C THR A 34 4.43 -8.16 0.58
N ALA A 35 3.44 -7.40 0.11
CA ALA A 35 3.64 -6.39 -0.92
C ALA A 35 4.50 -5.22 -0.41
N ILE A 36 4.23 -4.72 0.81
CA ILE A 36 5.01 -3.63 1.43
C ILE A 36 6.46 -4.06 1.63
N GLN A 37 6.67 -5.26 2.19
CA GLN A 37 8.00 -5.83 2.40
C GLN A 37 8.79 -5.89 1.08
N GLY A 38 8.19 -6.46 0.03
CA GLY A 38 8.86 -6.58 -1.27
C GLY A 38 9.14 -5.24 -1.96
N ALA A 39 8.33 -4.21 -1.71
CA ALA A 39 8.56 -2.87 -2.25
C ALA A 39 9.76 -2.20 -1.56
N ILE A 40 9.84 -2.28 -0.23
CA ILE A 40 10.93 -1.68 0.57
C ILE A 40 12.26 -2.40 0.30
N GLU A 41 12.27 -3.73 0.30
CA GLU A 41 13.47 -4.52 0.00
C GLU A 41 14.05 -4.19 -1.39
N ARG A 42 13.17 -4.05 -2.40
CA ARG A 42 13.57 -3.68 -3.76
C ARG A 42 14.05 -2.23 -3.85
N ALA A 43 13.48 -1.33 -3.04
CA ALA A 43 13.93 0.06 -2.96
C ALA A 43 15.31 0.19 -2.31
N GLY A 44 15.72 -0.79 -1.50
CA GLY A 44 17.00 -0.77 -0.79
C GLY A 44 17.09 0.36 0.24
N ILE A 45 15.95 0.77 0.79
CA ILE A 45 15.87 1.85 1.79
C ILE A 45 15.89 1.28 3.20
N GLU A 46 16.42 2.05 4.13
CA GLU A 46 16.37 1.73 5.56
C GLU A 46 14.94 1.84 6.08
N LYS A 47 14.59 0.98 7.04
CA LYS A 47 13.28 0.95 7.70
C LYS A 47 12.85 2.33 8.21
N ASP A 48 13.76 3.06 8.84
CA ASP A 48 13.49 4.38 9.44
C ASP A 48 13.25 5.50 8.40
N ALA A 49 13.49 5.24 7.11
CA ALA A 49 13.16 6.18 6.05
C ALA A 49 11.65 6.20 5.74
N VAL A 50 10.90 5.17 6.16
CA VAL A 50 9.45 5.11 5.96
C VAL A 50 8.75 5.89 7.06
N GLN A 51 8.10 6.99 6.68
CA GLN A 51 7.45 7.92 7.62
C GLN A 51 5.94 7.73 7.70
N GLU A 52 5.32 7.23 6.62
CA GLU A 52 3.89 7.07 6.49
C GLU A 52 3.55 5.89 5.57
N VAL A 53 2.53 5.11 5.93
CA VAL A 53 1.96 4.07 5.07
C VAL A 53 0.46 4.33 4.95
N ILE A 54 0.03 4.50 3.72
CA ILE A 54 -1.37 4.50 3.36
C ILE A 54 -1.63 3.15 2.69
N MET A 55 -2.76 2.52 2.97
CA MET A 55 -3.12 1.26 2.32
C MET A 55 -4.62 1.21 2.01
N GLY A 56 -4.94 1.02 0.73
CA GLY A 56 -6.30 0.76 0.29
C GLY A 56 -6.85 -0.62 0.72
N CYS A 57 -8.03 -0.67 1.34
CA CYS A 57 -8.74 -1.92 1.63
C CYS A 57 -10.27 -1.75 1.52
N ALA A 58 -10.86 -2.29 0.43
CA ALA A 58 -12.27 -2.12 0.10
C ALA A 58 -13.24 -2.87 1.04
N LEU A 59 -12.92 -4.12 1.39
CA LEU A 59 -13.76 -4.98 2.23
C LEU A 59 -13.00 -5.37 3.49
N GLN A 60 -13.25 -4.64 4.58
CA GLN A 60 -12.54 -4.82 5.85
C GLN A 60 -13.23 -5.83 6.79
N ALA A 61 -14.44 -6.28 6.46
CA ALA A 61 -15.18 -7.25 7.25
C ALA A 61 -14.39 -8.57 7.38
N GLY A 62 -14.16 -9.02 8.62
CA GLY A 62 -13.40 -10.25 8.90
C GLY A 62 -11.87 -10.09 8.92
N VAL A 63 -11.33 -8.90 8.60
CA VAL A 63 -9.88 -8.61 8.65
C VAL A 63 -9.45 -8.05 10.02
N GLY A 64 -10.39 -7.55 10.82
CA GLY A 64 -10.12 -6.95 12.12
C GLY A 64 -9.85 -5.45 12.03
N GLN A 65 -9.40 -4.84 13.12
CA GLN A 65 -9.21 -3.38 13.19
C GLN A 65 -7.96 -2.95 12.40
N ALA A 66 -8.07 -1.80 11.72
CA ALA A 66 -6.99 -1.11 11.00
C ALA A 66 -6.12 -2.04 10.12
N PRO A 67 -6.64 -2.53 8.98
CA PRO A 67 -5.92 -3.41 8.05
C PRO A 67 -4.54 -2.89 7.64
N ALA A 68 -4.37 -1.58 7.42
CA ALA A 68 -3.06 -0.98 7.10
C ALA A 68 -2.04 -1.20 8.23
N LYS A 69 -2.47 -1.03 9.49
CA LYS A 69 -1.61 -1.25 10.65
C LYS A 69 -1.23 -2.72 10.79
N GLN A 70 -2.15 -3.64 10.55
CA GLN A 70 -1.84 -5.07 10.56
C GLN A 70 -0.84 -5.45 9.45
N ALA A 71 -0.98 -4.88 8.26
CA ALA A 71 -0.06 -5.09 7.15
C ALA A 71 1.35 -4.55 7.48
N CYS A 72 1.44 -3.35 8.09
CA CYS A 72 2.71 -2.77 8.52
C CYS A 72 3.37 -3.59 9.63
N LEU A 73 2.61 -4.04 10.63
CA LEU A 73 3.14 -4.88 11.72
C LEU A 73 3.64 -6.24 11.21
N GLY A 74 3.03 -6.76 10.14
CA GLY A 74 3.53 -7.96 9.47
C GLY A 74 4.76 -7.71 8.60
N ALA A 75 4.91 -6.49 8.06
CA ALA A 75 6.07 -6.09 7.27
C ALA A 75 7.19 -5.61 8.21
N GLU A 76 8.12 -6.51 8.52
CA GLU A 76 9.25 -6.22 9.44
C GLU A 76 10.06 -4.98 9.03
N SER A 77 10.01 -4.59 7.76
CA SER A 77 10.71 -3.43 7.18
C SER A 77 10.07 -2.06 7.46
N VAL A 78 9.03 -1.98 8.29
CA VAL A 78 8.32 -0.72 8.59
C VAL A 78 8.42 -0.37 10.09
N PRO A 79 8.70 0.90 10.47
CA PRO A 79 8.70 1.34 11.87
C PRO A 79 7.35 1.10 12.56
N ASN A 80 7.37 0.86 13.87
CA ASN A 80 6.14 0.61 14.64
C ASN A 80 5.44 1.91 15.09
N ASP A 81 6.15 3.03 15.07
CA ASP A 81 5.70 4.33 15.61
C ASP A 81 5.57 5.39 14.51
N MET A 82 4.88 5.02 13.42
CA MET A 82 4.67 5.88 12.27
C MET A 82 3.19 5.97 11.90
N GLU A 83 2.83 6.97 11.10
CA GLU A 83 1.46 7.19 10.69
C GLU A 83 0.99 6.09 9.72
N MET A 84 -0.18 5.52 10.00
CA MET A 84 -0.75 4.43 9.22
C MET A 84 -2.23 4.70 8.98
N GLU A 85 -2.63 4.79 7.72
CA GLU A 85 -4.02 5.06 7.33
C GLU A 85 -4.57 3.96 6.43
N THR A 86 -5.79 3.51 6.72
CA THR A 86 -6.53 2.62 5.82
C THR A 86 -7.56 3.44 5.06
N ILE A 87 -7.50 3.40 3.73
CA ILE A 87 -8.45 4.10 2.88
C ILE A 87 -9.40 3.11 2.21
N GLU A 88 -10.69 3.47 2.18
CA GLU A 88 -11.74 2.70 1.52
C GLU A 88 -12.45 3.63 0.53
N ILE A 89 -12.28 3.35 -0.76
CA ILE A 89 -13.09 3.87 -1.87
C ILE A 89 -13.31 2.74 -2.88
N GLN A 90 -13.96 1.66 -2.46
CA GLN A 90 -14.35 0.54 -3.32
C GLN A 90 -13.19 0.10 -4.24
N SER A 91 -13.44 -0.06 -5.55
CA SER A 91 -12.43 -0.41 -6.56
C SER A 91 -11.32 0.63 -6.77
N ASN A 92 -11.51 1.87 -6.28
CA ASN A 92 -10.59 2.99 -6.48
C ASN A 92 -9.71 3.28 -5.26
N SER A 93 -9.81 2.47 -4.19
CA SER A 93 -9.07 2.67 -2.93
C SER A 93 -7.57 2.83 -3.15
N ALA A 94 -6.99 2.01 -4.04
CA ALA A 94 -5.57 2.06 -4.37
C ALA A 94 -5.16 3.35 -5.11
N LEU A 95 -6.01 3.90 -5.99
CA LEU A 95 -5.70 5.15 -6.70
C LEU A 95 -5.97 6.38 -5.85
N LYS A 96 -6.96 6.32 -4.95
CA LYS A 96 -7.24 7.41 -4.03
C LYS A 96 -6.10 7.62 -3.04
N GLU A 97 -5.47 6.55 -2.57
CA GLU A 97 -4.29 6.59 -1.71
C GLU A 97 -3.24 7.59 -2.21
N TYR A 98 -2.92 7.59 -3.51
CA TYR A 98 -2.01 8.57 -4.13
C TYR A 98 -2.55 10.01 -4.17
N SER A 99 -3.88 10.18 -4.18
CA SER A 99 -4.54 11.50 -4.29
C SER A 99 -4.83 12.18 -2.95
N VAL A 100 -4.79 11.45 -1.83
CA VAL A 100 -5.08 12.04 -0.50
C VAL A 100 -3.98 13.00 -0.07
N LYS A 101 -2.75 12.79 -0.52
CA LYS A 101 -1.62 13.70 -0.30
C LYS A 101 -0.93 14.03 -1.62
N PRO A 102 -1.42 15.06 -2.37
CA PRO A 102 -0.86 15.44 -3.66
C PRO A 102 0.60 15.92 -3.59
N GLU A 103 1.08 16.28 -2.40
CA GLU A 103 2.50 16.58 -2.14
C GLU A 103 3.43 15.39 -2.41
N PHE A 104 2.88 14.18 -2.46
CA PHE A 104 3.60 12.93 -2.61
C PHE A 104 3.40 12.24 -3.95
N TYR A 105 2.42 12.61 -4.82
CA TYR A 105 2.14 11.95 -6.11
C TYR A 105 1.26 12.78 -7.07
N THR A 106 1.85 13.69 -7.86
CA THR A 106 1.10 14.41 -8.91
C THR A 106 1.10 13.72 -10.29
N ASP A 107 2.10 12.88 -10.61
CA ASP A 107 2.32 12.45 -12.00
C ASP A 107 1.74 11.06 -12.37
N PHE A 108 1.28 10.28 -11.38
CA PHE A 108 0.90 8.88 -11.60
C PHE A 108 -0.55 8.66 -12.08
N LEU A 109 -1.47 9.60 -11.81
CA LEU A 109 -2.88 9.49 -12.22
C LEU A 109 -3.07 9.41 -13.76
N ALA A 110 -2.07 9.83 -14.53
CA ALA A 110 -2.11 9.78 -15.99
C ALA A 110 -1.81 8.38 -16.57
N GLU A 111 -1.09 7.50 -15.85
CA GLU A 111 -0.57 6.24 -16.41
C GLU A 111 -1.49 5.03 -16.13
N PHE A 112 -2.14 4.96 -14.96
CA PHE A 112 -3.03 3.84 -14.62
C PHE A 112 -4.46 3.96 -15.18
N GLY A 113 -4.83 5.12 -15.74
CA GLY A 113 -6.09 5.29 -16.49
C GLY A 113 -6.18 4.44 -17.77
N SER A 114 -5.10 3.75 -18.16
CA SER A 114 -5.05 2.85 -19.32
C SER A 114 -5.28 1.37 -18.98
N CYS A 115 -5.40 1.00 -17.70
CA CYS A 115 -5.59 -0.40 -17.28
C CYS A 115 -7.04 -0.73 -16.85
N TYR A 116 -7.99 0.16 -17.15
CA TYR A 116 -9.42 -0.14 -17.18
C TYR A 116 -9.97 0.09 -18.60
#